data_AF-A0A952WEA7-F1
#
_entry.id   AF-A0A952WEA7-F1
#
_cell.length_a   1.000
_cell.length_b   1.000
_cell.length_c   1.000
_cell.angle_alpha   90.00
_cell.angle_beta   90.00
_cell.angle_gamma   90.00
#
_symmetry.space_group_name_H-M   'P 1'
#
loop_
_entity.id
_entity.type
_entity.pdbx_description
1 polymer ?
#
loop_
_entity_poly.entity_id
_entity_poly.type
_entity_poly.pdbx_seq_one_letter_code
_entity_poly.pdbx_strand_id
1 'polypeptide(L)'
;MGPPTGNLDWLYHLLGYTLAAAGLLLFLWALLWDRSRGRRRCPKCWYDLSGTPSRQCSECGHEAPSEQRLFRTRRRKRIAVAAVVLIAAGYTTSRVPLLQSGGWVELIPSTVVVFVAPPSNAPYLSVAAPPLAVTLPMPTLSLKEQLTLAAWSRMESGRLTRWQERAFLKRFLNANGTEFASFIAAPPKWPTDKDFPLLVKKTFIPTGTSTPLTTQFVFAHPRREGAKTITFPTPLQFERHLPVEFRLLFGKREVLRASTQLPVFIEGTTETLLASRSDDAATTLVQAALNPHLSELNGKPWLILYDRADVEPWNRIAFGIAATFEVRSQDRTIGTGYFIPQWTRSVWKHWDEPEVTWSEDPAEALRRAPLHLVVRGHPEPILKQYLAWPFDKPAVESWTGEFTVQLELRPHPGF
;
A
#
# COMPACT_ATOMS: atom_id res chain seq x y z
N MET A 1 -3.51 -5.88 -30.66
CA MET A 1 -3.00 -6.67 -31.81
C MET A 1 -1.51 -6.49 -31.83
N GLY A 2 -0.73 -7.55 -31.65
CA GLY A 2 0.72 -7.45 -31.81
C GLY A 2 1.06 -7.07 -33.26
N PRO A 3 2.17 -6.37 -33.52
CA PRO A 3 2.65 -6.21 -34.88
C PRO A 3 2.74 -7.59 -35.53
N PRO A 4 2.41 -7.75 -36.82
CA PRO A 4 2.58 -9.02 -37.51
C PRO A 4 4.03 -9.45 -37.31
N THR A 5 4.24 -10.60 -36.66
CA THR A 5 5.56 -11.21 -36.55
C THR A 5 6.10 -11.29 -37.97
N GLY A 6 7.19 -10.57 -38.25
CA GLY A 6 7.77 -10.61 -39.58
C GLY A 6 8.12 -12.06 -39.89
N ASN A 7 7.88 -12.51 -41.12
CA ASN A 7 8.25 -13.86 -41.60
C ASN A 7 9.75 -14.20 -41.43
N LEU A 8 10.56 -13.29 -40.86
CA LEU A 8 12.00 -13.38 -40.68
C LEU A 8 12.45 -13.43 -39.20
N ASP A 9 11.55 -13.35 -38.21
CA ASP A 9 11.95 -13.37 -36.78
C ASP A 9 12.69 -14.66 -36.41
N TRP A 10 12.27 -15.80 -36.98
CA TRP A 10 12.92 -17.09 -36.78
C TRP A 10 14.37 -17.11 -37.28
N LEU A 11 14.70 -16.31 -38.31
CA LEU A 11 16.05 -16.21 -38.86
C LEU A 11 17.01 -15.54 -37.87
N TYR A 12 16.57 -14.47 -37.20
CA TYR A 12 17.35 -13.81 -36.16
C TYR A 12 17.60 -14.73 -34.96
N HIS A 13 16.60 -15.51 -34.56
CA HIS A 13 16.77 -16.51 -33.50
C HIS A 13 17.75 -17.60 -33.89
N LEU A 14 17.61 -18.19 -35.09
CA LEU A 14 18.52 -19.22 -35.58
C LEU A 14 19.97 -18.70 -35.68
N LEU A 15 20.17 -17.53 -36.27
CA LEU A 15 21.48 -16.90 -36.39
C LEU A 15 22.07 -16.56 -35.01
N GLY A 16 21.26 -16.02 -34.11
CA GLY A 16 21.71 -15.72 -32.76
C GLY A 16 22.12 -16.97 -31.96
N TYR A 17 21.33 -18.05 -32.03
CA TYR A 17 21.64 -19.31 -31.35
C TYR A 17 22.86 -20.00 -31.94
N THR A 18 23.02 -20.00 -33.27
CA THR A 18 24.21 -20.58 -33.92
C THR A 18 25.48 -19.82 -33.52
N LEU A 19 25.46 -18.48 -33.53
CA LEU A 19 26.59 -17.67 -33.05
C LEU A 19 26.90 -17.92 -31.57
N ALA A 20 25.87 -17.95 -30.71
CA ALA A 20 26.05 -18.20 -29.29
C ALA A 20 26.62 -19.61 -29.01
N ALA A 21 26.13 -20.63 -29.72
CA ALA A 21 26.63 -22.00 -29.61
C ALA A 21 28.09 -22.12 -30.09
N ALA A 22 28.42 -21.51 -31.24
CA ALA A 22 29.79 -21.46 -31.74
C ALA A 22 30.73 -20.75 -30.74
N GLY A 23 30.28 -19.63 -30.16
CA GLY A 23 31.00 -18.92 -29.11
C GLY A 23 31.20 -19.78 -27.86
N LEU A 24 30.17 -20.49 -27.40
CA LEU A 24 30.26 -21.39 -26.24
C LEU A 24 31.26 -22.54 -26.49
N LEU A 25 31.19 -23.19 -27.65
CA LEU A 25 32.13 -24.25 -28.03
C LEU A 25 33.56 -23.73 -28.09
N LEU A 26 33.77 -22.54 -28.69
CA LEU A 26 35.08 -21.90 -28.76
C LEU A 26 35.61 -21.53 -27.37
N PHE A 27 34.74 -21.06 -26.47
CA PHE A 27 35.08 -20.74 -25.09
C PHE A 27 35.50 -21.98 -24.30
N LEU A 28 34.70 -23.05 -24.37
CA LEU A 28 35.00 -24.33 -23.73
C LEU A 28 36.29 -24.92 -24.28
N TRP A 29 36.50 -24.89 -25.59
CA TRP A 29 37.74 -25.33 -26.21
C TRP A 29 38.95 -24.51 -25.75
N ALA A 30 38.83 -23.18 -25.72
CA ALA A 30 39.91 -22.28 -25.29
C ALA A 30 40.33 -22.48 -23.83
N LEU A 31 39.42 -22.96 -22.98
CA LEU A 31 39.66 -23.19 -21.56
C LEU A 31 40.00 -24.64 -21.19
N LEU A 32 39.42 -25.62 -21.89
CA LEU A 32 39.40 -27.02 -21.44
C LEU A 32 40.14 -28.00 -22.35
N TRP A 33 40.47 -27.65 -23.59
CA TRP A 33 41.02 -28.60 -24.54
C TRP A 33 42.47 -29.03 -24.21
N ASP A 34 43.29 -28.11 -23.70
CA ASP A 34 44.73 -28.32 -23.48
C ASP A 34 45.06 -28.67 -22.02
N ARG A 35 44.39 -29.70 -21.49
CA ARG A 35 44.68 -30.26 -20.15
C ARG A 35 46.04 -30.95 -20.16
N SER A 36 46.83 -30.76 -19.10
CA SER A 36 48.18 -31.34 -18.98
C SER A 36 48.19 -32.87 -18.99
N ARG A 37 47.11 -33.52 -18.53
CA ARG A 37 46.98 -35.00 -18.45
C ARG A 37 48.20 -35.65 -17.77
N GLY A 38 48.74 -35.00 -16.73
CA GLY A 38 49.93 -35.46 -16.01
C GLY A 38 51.26 -35.27 -16.74
N ARG A 39 51.29 -34.67 -17.94
CA ARG A 39 52.52 -34.38 -18.67
C ARG A 39 53.13 -33.08 -18.18
N ARG A 40 54.46 -33.08 -17.98
CA ARG A 40 55.26 -31.89 -17.69
C ARG A 40 55.40 -31.08 -18.97
N ARG A 41 54.98 -29.81 -18.99
CA ARG A 41 55.16 -28.91 -20.13
C ARG A 41 55.72 -27.57 -19.70
N CYS A 42 56.57 -26.98 -20.53
CA CYS A 42 57.10 -25.64 -20.26
C CYS A 42 55.95 -24.59 -20.30
N PRO A 43 55.79 -23.72 -19.29
CA PRO A 43 54.70 -22.72 -19.28
C PRO A 43 54.86 -21.63 -20.34
N LYS A 44 56.06 -21.45 -20.92
CA LYS A 44 56.37 -20.43 -21.94
C LYS A 44 56.13 -20.96 -23.36
N CYS A 45 56.86 -22.01 -23.77
CA CYS A 45 56.78 -22.54 -25.13
C CYS A 45 55.83 -23.74 -25.28
N TRP A 46 55.36 -24.35 -24.17
CA TRP A 46 54.51 -25.55 -24.17
C TRP A 46 55.19 -26.84 -24.62
N TYR A 47 56.52 -26.87 -24.69
CA TYR A 47 57.31 -28.06 -24.98
C TYR A 47 57.15 -29.14 -23.91
N ASP A 48 57.14 -30.42 -24.32
CA ASP A 48 56.98 -31.57 -23.43
C ASP A 48 58.31 -31.89 -22.72
N LEU A 49 58.31 -31.79 -21.38
CA LEU A 49 59.47 -32.04 -20.52
C LEU A 49 59.35 -33.39 -19.78
N SER A 50 58.52 -34.32 -20.27
CA SER A 50 58.37 -35.64 -19.67
C SER A 50 59.66 -36.47 -19.66
N GLY A 51 60.57 -36.24 -20.61
CA GLY A 51 61.85 -36.95 -20.71
C GLY A 51 63.01 -36.33 -19.91
N THR A 52 62.83 -35.19 -19.24
CA THR A 52 63.90 -34.51 -18.49
C THR A 52 63.44 -34.13 -17.08
N PRO A 53 64.15 -34.57 -16.02
CA PRO A 53 63.79 -34.21 -14.64
C PRO A 53 64.04 -32.73 -14.32
N SER A 54 64.75 -32.01 -15.19
CA SER A 54 65.06 -30.58 -15.01
C SER A 54 63.81 -29.69 -15.04
N ARG A 55 63.88 -28.58 -14.29
CA ARG A 55 62.91 -27.47 -14.36
C ARG A 55 63.19 -26.50 -15.50
N GLN A 56 64.35 -26.62 -16.15
CA GLN A 56 64.77 -25.78 -17.27
C GLN A 56 64.37 -26.43 -18.59
N CYS A 57 63.66 -25.67 -19.43
CA CYS A 57 63.22 -26.14 -20.73
C CYS A 57 64.39 -26.17 -21.73
N SER A 58 64.64 -27.32 -22.36
CA SER A 58 65.69 -27.51 -23.38
C SER A 58 65.49 -26.67 -24.65
N GLU A 59 64.24 -26.35 -25.02
CA GLU A 59 63.93 -25.57 -26.22
C GLU A 59 64.09 -24.06 -26.02
N CYS A 60 63.50 -23.50 -24.96
CA CYS A 60 63.40 -22.04 -24.80
C CYS A 60 64.24 -21.47 -23.66
N GLY A 61 64.99 -22.31 -22.95
CA GLY A 61 65.83 -21.95 -21.81
C GLY A 61 65.08 -21.49 -20.55
N HIS A 62 63.75 -21.43 -20.57
CA HIS A 62 62.97 -20.95 -19.43
C HIS A 62 63.01 -21.95 -18.28
N GLU A 63 63.51 -21.50 -17.12
CA GLU A 63 63.42 -22.26 -15.87
C GLU A 63 62.08 -21.97 -15.17
N ALA A 64 61.29 -23.03 -14.95
CA ALA A 64 60.06 -22.91 -14.20
C ALA A 64 60.35 -22.69 -12.71
N PRO A 65 59.74 -21.67 -12.06
CA PRO A 65 59.96 -21.38 -10.64
C PRO A 65 59.61 -22.54 -9.70
N SER A 66 58.66 -23.39 -10.10
CA SER A 66 58.24 -24.56 -9.33
C SER A 66 57.78 -25.68 -10.26
N GLU A 67 57.89 -26.92 -9.78
CA GLU A 67 57.49 -28.12 -10.53
C GLU A 67 55.98 -28.15 -10.83
N GLN A 68 55.16 -27.63 -9.92
CA GLN A 68 53.71 -27.49 -10.12
C GLN A 68 53.35 -26.65 -11.34
N ARG A 69 54.16 -25.64 -11.72
CA ARG A 69 53.90 -24.82 -12.91
C ARG A 69 54.04 -25.60 -14.21
N LEU A 70 54.77 -26.72 -14.21
CA LEU A 70 54.90 -27.59 -15.37
C LEU A 70 53.61 -28.35 -15.69
N PHE A 71 52.69 -28.45 -14.73
CA PHE A 71 51.40 -29.13 -14.89
C PHE A 71 50.23 -28.18 -15.17
N ARG A 72 50.49 -26.86 -15.24
CA ARG A 72 49.45 -25.84 -15.38
C ARG A 72 48.89 -25.81 -16.81
N THR A 73 47.58 -25.93 -16.97
CA THR A 73 46.84 -25.84 -18.25
C THR A 73 47.09 -24.51 -18.99
N ARG A 74 47.40 -24.56 -20.30
CA ARG A 74 47.51 -23.37 -21.16
C ARG A 74 46.12 -22.88 -21.56
N ARG A 75 45.64 -21.84 -20.88
CA ARG A 75 44.36 -21.20 -21.23
C ARG A 75 44.59 -20.15 -22.31
N ARG A 76 43.88 -20.25 -23.43
CA ARG A 76 44.00 -19.32 -24.56
C ARG A 76 43.15 -18.07 -24.31
N LYS A 77 43.59 -17.21 -23.38
CA LYS A 77 42.79 -16.05 -22.90
C LYS A 77 42.25 -15.15 -24.02
N ARG A 78 43.05 -14.89 -25.07
CA ARG A 78 42.61 -14.07 -26.23
C ARG A 78 41.44 -14.73 -26.98
N ILE A 79 41.50 -16.04 -27.19
CA ILE A 79 40.42 -16.80 -27.83
C ILE A 79 39.19 -16.84 -26.92
N ALA A 80 39.39 -16.99 -25.60
CA ALA A 80 38.28 -16.93 -24.65
C ALA A 80 37.56 -15.57 -24.69
N VAL A 81 38.29 -14.46 -24.82
CA VAL A 81 37.68 -13.12 -25.01
C VAL A 81 36.89 -13.04 -26.31
N ALA A 82 37.47 -13.49 -27.43
CA ALA A 82 36.76 -13.51 -28.72
C ALA A 82 35.49 -14.37 -28.65
N ALA A 83 35.54 -15.50 -27.95
CA ALA A 83 34.39 -16.36 -27.71
C ALA A 83 33.30 -15.68 -26.89
N VAL A 84 33.65 -14.92 -25.84
CA VAL A 84 32.69 -14.11 -25.06
C VAL A 84 32.03 -13.04 -25.94
N VAL A 85 32.80 -12.36 -26.79
CA VAL A 85 32.25 -11.39 -27.75
C VAL A 85 31.28 -12.06 -28.71
N LEU A 86 31.61 -13.27 -29.21
CA LEU A 86 30.74 -14.03 -30.10
C LEU A 86 29.45 -14.48 -29.42
N ILE A 87 29.51 -14.89 -28.15
CA ILE A 87 28.33 -15.20 -27.33
C ILE A 87 27.44 -13.95 -27.16
N ALA A 88 28.05 -12.81 -26.85
CA ALA A 88 27.33 -11.55 -26.70
C ALA A 88 26.65 -11.13 -28.02
N ALA A 89 27.36 -11.23 -29.15
CA ALA A 89 26.81 -10.96 -30.47
C ALA A 89 25.66 -11.92 -30.82
N GLY A 90 25.79 -13.22 -30.52
CA GLY A 90 24.70 -14.18 -30.69
C GLY A 90 23.47 -13.82 -29.87
N TYR A 91 23.67 -13.44 -28.60
CA TYR A 91 22.59 -12.96 -27.74
C TYR A 91 21.92 -11.71 -28.32
N THR A 92 22.66 -10.68 -28.70
CA THR A 92 22.07 -9.45 -29.25
C THR A 92 21.33 -9.70 -30.56
N THR A 93 21.89 -10.52 -31.46
CA THR A 93 21.25 -10.89 -32.72
C THR A 93 19.93 -11.63 -32.49
N SER A 94 19.91 -12.57 -31.53
CA SER A 94 18.66 -13.27 -31.18
C SER A 94 17.57 -12.38 -30.60
N ARG A 95 17.89 -11.13 -30.22
CA ARG A 95 17.00 -10.15 -29.59
C ARG A 95 16.65 -8.98 -30.49
N VAL A 96 17.09 -8.96 -31.75
CA VAL A 96 16.80 -7.86 -32.70
C VAL A 96 15.29 -7.58 -32.87
N PRO A 97 14.39 -8.57 -33.01
CA PRO A 97 12.95 -8.30 -33.10
C PRO A 97 12.39 -7.58 -31.85
N LEU A 98 12.95 -7.87 -30.67
CA LEU A 98 12.59 -7.20 -29.42
C LEU A 98 13.16 -5.77 -29.36
N LEU A 99 14.36 -5.56 -29.88
CA LEU A 99 14.98 -4.23 -30.01
C LEU A 99 14.13 -3.32 -30.93
N GLN A 100 13.60 -3.87 -32.02
CA GLN A 100 12.75 -3.13 -32.95
C GLN A 100 11.39 -2.75 -32.34
N SER A 101 10.85 -3.57 -31.44
CA SER A 101 9.52 -3.35 -30.85
C SER A 101 9.54 -2.54 -29.55
N GLY A 102 10.60 -2.63 -28.74
CA GLY A 102 10.68 -1.98 -27.42
C GLY A 102 11.96 -1.19 -27.15
N GLY A 103 12.81 -1.01 -28.16
CA GLY A 103 14.06 -0.26 -28.02
C GLY A 103 15.13 -0.99 -27.21
N TRP A 104 16.22 -0.28 -26.92
CA TRP A 104 17.45 -0.86 -26.36
C TRP A 104 17.25 -1.43 -24.93
N VAL A 105 16.26 -0.93 -24.18
CA VAL A 105 15.94 -1.43 -22.83
C VAL A 105 15.49 -2.89 -22.87
N GLU A 106 14.93 -3.35 -24.00
CA GLU A 106 14.56 -4.76 -24.15
C GLU A 106 15.77 -5.71 -24.23
N LEU A 107 16.97 -5.19 -24.50
CA LEU A 107 18.21 -5.97 -24.46
C LEU A 107 18.71 -6.21 -23.03
N ILE A 108 18.26 -5.41 -22.07
CA ILE A 108 18.71 -5.53 -20.68
C ILE A 108 18.08 -6.79 -20.08
N PRO A 109 18.87 -7.69 -19.45
CA PRO A 109 18.33 -8.87 -18.78
C PRO A 109 17.27 -8.50 -17.73
N SER A 110 16.19 -9.28 -17.65
CA SER A 110 15.09 -9.05 -16.69
C SER A 110 15.56 -8.87 -15.25
N THR A 111 16.57 -9.63 -14.83
CA THR A 111 17.18 -9.48 -13.49
C THR A 111 17.75 -8.10 -13.26
N VAL A 112 18.48 -7.55 -14.24
CA VAL A 112 19.07 -6.21 -14.13
C VAL A 112 17.96 -5.16 -14.06
N VAL A 113 16.95 -5.26 -14.93
CA VAL A 113 15.79 -4.34 -14.90
C VAL A 113 15.09 -4.40 -13.53
N VAL A 114 14.82 -5.60 -13.00
CA VAL A 114 14.12 -5.78 -11.71
C VAL A 114 14.86 -5.16 -10.52
N PHE A 115 16.19 -5.09 -10.54
CA PHE A 115 16.98 -4.52 -9.45
C PHE A 115 17.38 -3.06 -9.67
N VAL A 116 17.59 -2.64 -10.92
CA VAL A 116 18.05 -1.29 -11.25
C VAL A 116 16.88 -0.32 -11.48
N ALA A 117 15.75 -0.80 -12.01
CA ALA A 117 14.58 0.04 -12.21
C ALA A 117 14.12 0.65 -10.87
N PRO A 118 13.83 1.97 -10.84
CA PRO A 118 13.21 2.60 -9.69
C PRO A 118 11.88 1.92 -9.33
N PRO A 119 11.62 1.69 -8.04
CA PRO A 119 10.38 1.08 -7.54
C PRO A 119 9.23 2.11 -7.47
N SER A 120 9.00 2.83 -8.56
CA SER A 120 7.93 3.82 -8.70
C SER A 120 6.80 3.31 -9.59
N ASN A 121 5.69 4.03 -9.62
CA ASN A 121 4.63 3.79 -10.60
C ASN A 121 5.23 3.87 -12.02
N ALA A 122 4.70 3.08 -12.95
CA ALA A 122 5.01 3.27 -14.36
C ALA A 122 4.66 4.72 -14.73
N PRO A 123 5.52 5.40 -15.52
CA PRO A 123 5.19 6.71 -16.03
C PRO A 123 3.84 6.58 -16.77
N TYR A 124 2.86 7.39 -16.36
CA TYR A 124 1.54 7.39 -16.97
C TYR A 124 1.70 7.87 -18.42
N LEU A 125 1.81 6.93 -19.34
CA LEU A 125 1.55 7.23 -20.74
C LEU A 125 0.04 7.33 -20.82
N SER A 126 -0.49 8.54 -20.97
CA SER A 126 -1.92 8.76 -21.15
C SER A 126 -2.34 8.19 -22.50
N VAL A 127 -2.49 6.86 -22.59
CA VAL A 127 -2.88 6.15 -23.83
C VAL A 127 -4.33 6.47 -24.20
N ALA A 128 -5.08 7.14 -23.31
CA ALA A 128 -6.48 7.48 -23.48
C ALA A 128 -6.73 8.91 -24.01
N ALA A 129 -5.76 9.57 -24.64
CA ALA A 129 -6.09 10.74 -25.43
C ALA A 129 -6.93 10.28 -26.64
N PRO A 130 -8.16 10.81 -26.84
CA PRO A 130 -8.93 10.51 -28.04
C PRO A 130 -8.12 10.88 -29.28
N PRO A 131 -8.39 10.26 -30.45
CA PRO A 131 -7.58 10.36 -31.68
C PRO A 131 -7.61 11.75 -32.35
N LEU A 132 -7.83 12.83 -31.60
CA LEU A 132 -7.62 14.19 -32.08
C LEU A 132 -6.11 14.40 -32.26
N ALA A 133 -5.70 14.18 -33.51
CA ALA A 133 -4.37 14.09 -34.05
C ALA A 133 -3.54 15.37 -33.89
N VAL A 134 -3.10 15.67 -32.67
CA VAL A 134 -1.92 16.50 -32.48
C VAL A 134 -0.75 15.54 -32.33
N THR A 135 0.09 15.46 -33.36
CA THR A 135 1.40 14.78 -33.31
C THR A 135 2.34 15.56 -32.40
N LEU A 136 2.04 15.58 -31.10
CA LEU A 136 2.99 16.07 -30.13
C LEU A 136 4.19 15.10 -30.12
N PRO A 137 5.43 15.61 -30.10
CA PRO A 137 6.59 14.76 -29.92
C PRO A 137 6.40 13.97 -28.63
N MET A 138 6.49 12.63 -28.73
CA MET A 138 6.43 11.78 -27.56
C MET A 138 7.50 12.25 -26.57
N PRO A 139 7.14 12.53 -25.30
CA PRO A 139 8.13 12.95 -24.32
C PRO A 139 9.24 11.91 -24.25
N THR A 140 10.49 12.36 -24.37
CA THR A 140 11.66 11.50 -24.22
C THR A 140 11.73 11.07 -22.77
N LEU A 141 11.30 9.84 -22.48
CA LEU A 141 11.40 9.25 -21.14
C LEU A 141 12.86 9.23 -20.70
N SER A 142 13.12 9.61 -19.46
CA SER A 142 14.43 9.44 -18.84
C SER A 142 14.81 7.96 -18.77
N LEU A 143 16.11 7.66 -18.66
CA LEU A 143 16.59 6.27 -18.47
C LEU A 143 15.86 5.54 -17.32
N LYS A 144 15.64 6.25 -16.21
CA LYS A 144 14.96 5.72 -15.03
C LYS A 144 13.51 5.33 -15.34
N GLU A 145 12.78 6.19 -16.03
CA GLU A 145 11.40 5.94 -16.44
C GLU A 145 11.30 4.81 -17.47
N GLN A 146 12.22 4.75 -18.43
CA GLN A 146 12.28 3.65 -19.40
C GLN A 146 12.50 2.30 -18.71
N LEU A 147 13.40 2.23 -17.71
CA LEU A 147 13.63 1.02 -16.92
C LEU A 147 12.40 0.62 -16.09
N THR A 148 11.74 1.57 -15.44
CA THR A 148 10.50 1.32 -14.69
C THR A 148 9.38 0.83 -15.62
N LEU A 149 9.19 1.47 -16.77
CA LEU A 149 8.21 1.05 -17.77
C LEU A 149 8.50 -0.36 -18.29
N ALA A 150 9.77 -0.68 -18.56
CA ALA A 150 10.18 -2.01 -19.00
C ALA A 150 9.94 -3.08 -17.92
N ALA A 151 10.16 -2.77 -16.64
CA ALA A 151 9.87 -3.68 -15.54
C ALA A 151 8.37 -4.04 -15.49
N TRP A 152 7.52 -3.02 -15.55
CA TRP A 152 6.06 -3.19 -15.54
C TRP A 152 5.54 -3.90 -16.79
N SER A 153 6.01 -3.52 -17.99
CA SER A 153 5.65 -4.19 -19.24
C SER A 153 6.03 -5.68 -19.25
N ARG A 154 7.21 -6.03 -18.71
CA ARG A 154 7.64 -7.43 -18.59
C ARG A 154 6.80 -8.21 -17.58
N MET A 155 6.34 -7.57 -16.52
CA MET A 155 5.39 -8.16 -15.58
C MET A 155 4.03 -8.39 -16.22
N GLU A 156 3.50 -7.40 -16.94
CA GLU A 156 2.20 -7.49 -17.63
C GLU A 156 2.19 -8.56 -18.72
N SER A 157 3.28 -8.65 -19.48
CA SER A 157 3.46 -9.69 -20.52
C SER A 157 3.85 -11.07 -19.96
N GLY A 158 4.03 -11.23 -18.64
CA GLY A 158 4.43 -12.51 -18.04
C GLY A 158 5.86 -12.95 -18.39
N ARG A 159 6.72 -12.03 -18.85
CA ARG A 159 8.13 -12.27 -19.20
C ARG A 159 9.06 -12.31 -17.99
N LEU A 160 8.57 -11.95 -16.81
CA LEU A 160 9.31 -12.08 -15.56
C LEU A 160 9.04 -13.44 -14.92
N THR A 161 10.08 -14.05 -14.36
CA THR A 161 9.91 -15.23 -13.50
C THR A 161 9.24 -14.83 -12.19
N ARG A 162 8.58 -15.78 -11.50
CA ARG A 162 7.84 -15.48 -10.25
C ARG A 162 8.67 -14.78 -9.17
N TRP A 163 9.95 -15.16 -9.03
CA TRP A 163 10.82 -14.53 -8.04
C TRP A 163 11.21 -13.09 -8.43
N GLN A 164 11.38 -12.82 -9.72
CA GLN A 164 11.65 -11.47 -10.24
C GLN A 164 10.48 -10.53 -9.99
N GLU A 165 9.26 -11.00 -10.23
CA GLU A 165 8.04 -10.23 -9.97
C GLU A 165 7.90 -9.91 -8.48
N ARG A 166 8.05 -10.93 -7.63
CA ARG A 166 8.02 -10.77 -6.18
C ARG A 166 9.09 -9.79 -5.70
N ALA A 167 10.31 -9.87 -6.25
CA ALA A 167 11.40 -8.96 -5.90
C ALA A 167 11.09 -7.51 -6.29
N PHE A 168 10.61 -7.27 -7.52
CA PHE A 168 10.23 -5.94 -7.97
C PHE A 168 9.06 -5.36 -7.17
N LEU A 169 7.99 -6.14 -6.97
CA LEU A 169 6.81 -5.72 -6.21
C LEU A 169 7.14 -5.43 -4.75
N LYS A 170 7.99 -6.24 -4.11
CA LYS A 170 8.42 -5.96 -2.73
C LYS A 170 9.15 -4.62 -2.63
N ARG A 171 10.03 -4.31 -3.59
CA ARG A 171 10.70 -3.00 -3.65
C ARG A 171 9.70 -1.87 -3.87
N PHE A 172 8.75 -2.05 -4.80
CA PHE A 172 7.69 -1.08 -5.10
C PHE A 172 6.81 -0.79 -3.88
N LEU A 173 6.31 -1.81 -3.20
CA LEU A 173 5.46 -1.64 -2.03
C LEU A 173 6.20 -0.97 -0.86
N ASN A 174 7.45 -1.37 -0.63
CA ASN A 174 8.29 -0.75 0.39
C ASN A 174 8.55 0.74 0.09
N ALA A 175 8.84 1.09 -1.17
CA ALA A 175 9.11 2.48 -1.56
C ALA A 175 7.87 3.38 -1.45
N ASN A 176 6.67 2.82 -1.56
CA ASN A 176 5.40 3.55 -1.42
C ASN A 176 4.81 3.48 0.01
N GLY A 177 5.60 3.04 1.00
CA GLY A 177 5.14 2.91 2.40
C GLY A 177 3.89 2.01 2.54
N THR A 178 3.71 1.08 1.60
CA THR A 178 2.49 0.30 1.48
C THR A 178 2.61 -0.95 2.34
N GLU A 179 2.28 -0.80 3.63
CA GLU A 179 2.14 -1.94 4.52
C GLU A 179 0.79 -2.63 4.26
N PHE A 180 0.77 -3.95 4.09
CA PHE A 180 -0.48 -4.68 3.83
C PHE A 180 -1.52 -4.52 4.93
N ALA A 181 -1.06 -4.38 6.18
CA ALA A 181 -1.93 -4.09 7.31
C ALA A 181 -2.74 -2.80 7.10
N SER A 182 -2.23 -1.82 6.35
CA SER A 182 -2.94 -0.57 6.06
C SER A 182 -4.11 -0.71 5.07
N PHE A 183 -4.20 -1.82 4.34
CA PHE A 183 -5.30 -2.06 3.39
C PHE A 183 -6.57 -2.58 4.04
N ILE A 184 -6.47 -3.02 5.29
CA ILE A 184 -7.59 -3.52 6.06
C ILE A 184 -7.70 -2.65 7.31
N ALA A 185 -8.91 -2.37 7.76
CA ALA A 185 -9.14 -1.94 9.11
C ALA A 185 -10.05 -2.93 9.82
N ALA A 186 -9.63 -3.31 11.02
CA ALA A 186 -10.47 -3.95 12.00
C ALA A 186 -10.96 -2.87 13.00
N PRO A 187 -12.17 -3.03 13.57
CA PRO A 187 -12.58 -2.28 14.75
C PRO A 187 -11.54 -2.47 15.85
N PRO A 188 -11.19 -1.42 16.63
CA PRO A 188 -10.32 -1.60 17.78
C PRO A 188 -10.97 -2.47 18.86
N LYS A 189 -12.32 -2.52 18.92
CA LYS A 189 -13.10 -3.38 19.82
C LYS A 189 -14.43 -3.75 19.17
N TRP A 190 -14.94 -4.95 19.42
CA TRP A 190 -16.21 -5.40 18.85
C TRP A 190 -16.98 -6.31 19.81
N PRO A 191 -18.32 -6.25 19.87
CA PRO A 191 -19.08 -7.05 20.82
C PRO A 191 -19.24 -8.51 20.34
N THR A 192 -19.38 -9.44 21.29
CA THR A 192 -19.48 -10.88 21.06
C THR A 192 -20.83 -11.34 20.50
N ASP A 193 -21.86 -10.49 20.51
CA ASP A 193 -23.21 -10.78 20.02
C ASP A 193 -23.49 -10.20 18.62
N LYS A 194 -22.47 -9.67 17.93
CA LYS A 194 -22.60 -9.13 16.57
C LYS A 194 -21.57 -9.73 15.62
N ASP A 195 -21.93 -9.82 14.35
CA ASP A 195 -21.00 -10.20 13.30
C ASP A 195 -19.83 -9.22 13.23
N PHE A 196 -18.60 -9.72 13.18
CA PHE A 196 -17.38 -8.91 13.18
C PHE A 196 -17.11 -8.29 11.81
N PRO A 197 -17.05 -6.95 11.66
CA PRO A 197 -16.82 -6.30 10.38
C PRO A 197 -15.33 -6.05 10.13
N LEU A 198 -14.90 -6.21 8.88
CA LEU A 198 -13.60 -5.76 8.39
C LEU A 198 -13.78 -4.83 7.21
N LEU A 199 -13.09 -3.69 7.21
CA LEU A 199 -13.07 -2.74 6.09
C LEU A 199 -11.87 -3.00 5.20
N VAL A 200 -12.09 -3.16 3.89
CA VAL A 200 -11.01 -3.14 2.89
C VAL A 200 -10.86 -1.72 2.35
N LYS A 201 -9.84 -0.99 2.81
CA LYS A 201 -9.60 0.43 2.47
C LYS A 201 -9.18 0.64 1.02
N LYS A 202 -8.33 -0.24 0.49
CA LYS A 202 -7.77 -0.14 -0.86
C LYS A 202 -7.87 -1.48 -1.55
N THR A 203 -8.64 -1.53 -2.64
CA THR A 203 -8.76 -2.72 -3.50
C THR A 203 -7.80 -2.69 -4.69
N PHE A 204 -7.11 -1.57 -4.88
CA PHE A 204 -6.38 -1.23 -6.09
C PHE A 204 -5.11 -0.46 -5.75
N ILE A 205 -4.00 -0.86 -6.37
CA ILE A 205 -2.75 -0.09 -6.35
C ILE A 205 -2.46 0.38 -7.78
N PRO A 206 -2.41 1.69 -8.03
CA PRO A 206 -2.08 2.20 -9.36
C PRO A 206 -0.66 1.78 -9.71
N THR A 207 -0.51 1.07 -10.83
CA THR A 207 0.78 0.68 -11.38
C THR A 207 1.25 1.61 -12.49
N GLY A 208 0.35 2.46 -13.01
CA GLY A 208 0.58 3.23 -14.24
C GLY A 208 0.50 2.39 -15.53
N THR A 209 0.07 1.13 -15.44
CA THR A 209 -0.20 0.25 -16.61
C THR A 209 -1.70 0.08 -16.86
N SER A 210 -2.07 -0.51 -18.00
CA SER A 210 -3.46 -0.88 -18.30
C SER A 210 -4.03 -1.88 -17.29
N THR A 211 -3.18 -2.77 -16.78
CA THR A 211 -3.58 -3.75 -15.77
C THR A 211 -3.17 -3.28 -14.39
N PRO A 212 -4.13 -3.00 -13.49
CA PRO A 212 -3.79 -2.64 -12.13
C PRO A 212 -3.44 -3.84 -11.27
N LEU A 213 -2.80 -3.57 -10.14
CA LEU A 213 -2.69 -4.53 -9.05
C LEU A 213 -3.99 -4.52 -8.25
N THR A 214 -4.68 -5.66 -8.22
CA THR A 214 -5.86 -5.86 -7.39
C THR A 214 -5.49 -6.66 -6.16
N THR A 215 -6.08 -6.28 -5.03
CA THR A 215 -5.88 -6.99 -3.76
C THR A 215 -7.02 -7.96 -3.53
N GLN A 216 -6.70 -9.21 -3.23
CA GLN A 216 -7.64 -10.21 -2.78
C GLN A 216 -7.27 -10.64 -1.36
N PHE A 217 -8.26 -10.68 -0.48
CA PHE A 217 -8.10 -11.10 0.90
C PHE A 217 -8.74 -12.47 1.08
N VAL A 218 -7.99 -13.39 1.66
CA VAL A 218 -8.45 -14.74 1.98
C VAL A 218 -8.37 -14.91 3.50
N PHE A 219 -9.51 -15.22 4.09
CA PHE A 219 -9.67 -15.42 5.52
C PHE A 219 -9.89 -16.91 5.80
N ALA A 220 -9.42 -17.39 6.94
CA ALA A 220 -9.57 -18.79 7.32
C ALA A 220 -11.04 -19.22 7.44
N HIS A 221 -11.95 -18.30 7.79
CA HIS A 221 -13.37 -18.56 8.09
C HIS A 221 -14.28 -17.51 7.39
N PRO A 222 -15.55 -17.84 7.12
CA PRO A 222 -16.04 -18.16 5.78
C PRO A 222 -15.67 -17.15 4.66
N ARG A 223 -15.29 -17.74 3.53
CA ARG A 223 -14.76 -17.11 2.31
C ARG A 223 -15.82 -16.26 1.60
N ARG A 224 -15.82 -14.94 1.79
CA ARG A 224 -16.53 -13.99 0.91
C ARG A 224 -15.51 -13.13 0.15
N GLU A 225 -15.47 -13.30 -1.17
CA GLU A 225 -14.64 -12.50 -2.06
C GLU A 225 -15.41 -11.23 -2.49
N GLY A 226 -14.77 -10.06 -2.41
CA GLY A 226 -15.23 -8.84 -3.11
C GLY A 226 -16.10 -7.84 -2.35
N ALA A 227 -16.45 -8.07 -1.08
CA ALA A 227 -17.19 -7.08 -0.29
C ALA A 227 -16.25 -6.01 0.31
N LYS A 228 -16.63 -4.72 0.24
CA LYS A 228 -15.91 -3.62 0.92
C LYS A 228 -15.89 -3.80 2.44
N THR A 229 -16.93 -4.47 2.97
CA THR A 229 -17.04 -4.88 4.35
C THR A 229 -17.28 -6.38 4.41
N ILE A 230 -16.45 -7.10 5.16
CA ILE A 230 -16.59 -8.55 5.37
C ILE A 230 -17.10 -8.76 6.79
N THR A 231 -18.18 -9.52 6.94
CA THR A 231 -18.75 -9.86 8.23
C THR A 231 -18.49 -11.32 8.57
N PHE A 232 -18.08 -11.60 9.80
CA PHE A 232 -17.89 -12.96 10.28
C PHE A 232 -18.89 -13.29 11.39
N PRO A 233 -19.55 -14.47 11.35
CA PRO A 233 -20.54 -14.85 12.35
C PRO A 233 -19.86 -15.14 13.70
N THR A 234 -20.51 -14.77 14.80
CA THR A 234 -20.08 -15.16 16.16
C THR A 234 -20.56 -16.58 16.52
N PRO A 235 -19.82 -17.35 17.35
CA PRO A 235 -18.65 -17.00 18.16
C PRO A 235 -17.33 -17.41 17.49
N LEU A 236 -16.57 -16.44 16.98
CA LEU A 236 -15.20 -16.72 16.56
C LEU A 236 -14.30 -16.71 17.78
N GLN A 237 -13.71 -17.85 18.07
CA GLN A 237 -12.66 -17.99 19.08
C GLN A 237 -11.31 -17.52 18.50
N PHE A 238 -11.22 -16.26 18.06
CA PHE A 238 -9.93 -15.72 17.67
C PHE A 238 -9.14 -15.36 18.93
N GLU A 239 -8.02 -16.03 19.15
CA GLU A 239 -7.04 -15.70 20.19
C GLU A 239 -6.36 -14.36 19.84
N ARG A 240 -7.05 -13.23 20.05
CA ARG A 240 -6.57 -11.84 19.86
C ARG A 240 -6.10 -11.44 18.46
N HIS A 241 -5.97 -12.40 17.54
CA HIS A 241 -5.40 -12.21 16.22
C HIS A 241 -6.25 -12.94 15.18
N LEU A 242 -6.56 -12.22 14.10
CA LEU A 242 -7.20 -12.77 12.93
C LEU A 242 -6.14 -13.05 11.86
N PRO A 243 -5.87 -14.32 11.50
CA PRO A 243 -4.98 -14.64 10.41
C PRO A 243 -5.60 -14.18 9.09
N VAL A 244 -4.92 -13.29 8.39
CA VAL A 244 -5.32 -12.80 7.08
C VAL A 244 -4.26 -13.16 6.06
N GLU A 245 -4.67 -13.89 5.02
CA GLU A 245 -3.86 -14.09 3.83
C GLU A 245 -4.18 -13.00 2.81
N PHE A 246 -3.15 -12.28 2.40
CA PHE A 246 -3.18 -11.26 1.38
C PHE A 246 -2.64 -11.84 0.07
N ARG A 247 -3.41 -11.68 -1.01
CA ARG A 247 -2.99 -12.00 -2.37
C ARG A 247 -3.01 -10.74 -3.21
N LEU A 248 -1.89 -10.44 -3.83
CA LEU A 248 -1.80 -9.41 -4.84
C LEU A 248 -1.90 -10.07 -6.20
N LEU A 249 -2.88 -9.63 -6.98
CA LEU A 249 -3.11 -10.10 -8.33
C LEU A 249 -2.70 -9.02 -9.31
N PHE A 250 -1.98 -9.41 -10.36
CA PHE A 250 -1.77 -8.58 -11.54
C PHE A 250 -2.68 -9.13 -12.65
N GLY A 251 -3.80 -8.45 -12.89
CA GLY A 251 -4.91 -9.03 -13.66
C GLY A 251 -5.56 -10.20 -12.90
N LYS A 252 -5.50 -11.40 -13.47
CA LYS A 252 -6.00 -12.65 -12.82
C LYS A 252 -4.89 -13.46 -12.15
N ARG A 253 -3.64 -13.02 -12.22
CA ARG A 253 -2.47 -13.81 -11.84
C ARG A 253 -1.96 -13.40 -10.47
N GLU A 254 -1.83 -14.36 -9.55
CA GLU A 254 -1.21 -14.13 -8.25
C GLU A 254 0.29 -13.86 -8.42
N VAL A 255 0.72 -12.66 -8.06
CA VAL A 255 2.12 -12.22 -8.13
C VAL A 255 2.77 -12.11 -6.76
N LEU A 256 1.98 -11.90 -5.71
CA LEU A 256 2.45 -11.86 -4.34
C LEU A 256 1.43 -12.48 -3.41
N ARG A 257 1.94 -13.20 -2.41
CA ARG A 257 1.18 -13.76 -1.31
C ARG A 257 1.91 -13.39 -0.03
N ALA A 258 1.17 -12.84 0.92
CA ALA A 258 1.66 -12.52 2.25
C ALA A 258 0.60 -12.94 3.27
N SER A 259 1.04 -13.18 4.50
CA SER A 259 0.13 -13.46 5.61
C SER A 259 0.47 -12.50 6.73
N THR A 260 -0.55 -11.98 7.39
CA THR A 260 -0.42 -11.12 8.56
C THR A 260 -1.44 -11.54 9.62
N GLN A 261 -1.18 -11.14 10.85
CA GLN A 261 -2.09 -11.30 11.97
C GLN A 261 -2.67 -9.92 12.28
N LEU A 262 -3.97 -9.74 12.08
CA LEU A 262 -4.64 -8.49 12.47
C LEU A 262 -5.02 -8.58 13.94
N PRO A 263 -4.62 -7.63 14.79
CA PRO A 263 -5.10 -7.59 16.16
C PRO A 263 -6.61 -7.35 16.15
N VAL A 264 -7.35 -8.18 16.86
CA VAL A 264 -8.81 -8.06 17.02
C VAL A 264 -9.15 -8.21 18.50
N PHE A 265 -9.97 -7.30 19.01
CA PHE A 265 -10.43 -7.34 20.40
C PHE A 265 -11.93 -7.52 20.38
N ILE A 266 -12.38 -8.75 20.62
CA ILE A 266 -13.80 -9.08 20.69
C ILE A 266 -14.13 -9.32 22.17
N GLU A 267 -14.88 -8.41 22.77
CA GLU A 267 -15.23 -8.46 24.19
C GLU A 267 -16.55 -7.75 24.47
N GLY A 268 -17.23 -8.17 25.54
CA GLY A 268 -18.52 -7.61 25.95
C GLY A 268 -19.65 -7.90 24.96
N THR A 269 -20.84 -7.47 25.34
CA THR A 269 -22.05 -7.45 24.50
C THR A 269 -22.25 -6.06 23.92
N THR A 270 -23.20 -5.91 23.00
CA THR A 270 -23.66 -4.60 22.49
C THR A 270 -23.91 -3.60 23.63
N GLU A 271 -24.50 -4.05 24.73
CA GLU A 271 -24.83 -3.22 25.91
C GLU A 271 -23.61 -2.81 26.74
N THR A 272 -22.54 -3.61 26.74
CA THR A 272 -21.35 -3.42 27.57
C THR A 272 -20.11 -3.02 26.76
N LEU A 273 -20.27 -2.81 25.45
CA LEU A 273 -19.20 -2.49 24.53
C LEU A 273 -18.57 -1.13 24.87
N LEU A 274 -19.40 -0.10 25.02
CA LEU A 274 -18.94 1.25 25.33
C LEU A 274 -18.70 1.39 26.84
N ALA A 275 -17.48 1.77 27.20
CA ALA A 275 -17.20 2.21 28.55
C ALA A 275 -17.85 3.58 28.80
N SER A 276 -18.56 3.70 29.92
CA SER A 276 -19.13 4.98 30.35
C SER A 276 -18.05 5.87 30.96
N ARG A 277 -18.05 7.14 30.58
CA ARG A 277 -17.14 8.15 31.14
C ARG A 277 -17.90 9.35 31.67
N SER A 278 -17.79 9.59 32.97
CA SER A 278 -18.53 10.65 33.67
C SER A 278 -17.67 11.40 34.68
N ASP A 279 -16.35 11.35 34.56
CA ASP A 279 -15.44 12.08 35.44
C ASP A 279 -15.52 13.60 35.22
N ASP A 280 -15.21 14.38 36.26
CA ASP A 280 -15.33 15.85 36.25
C ASP A 280 -14.48 16.50 35.15
N ALA A 281 -13.31 15.93 34.85
CA ALA A 281 -12.43 16.45 33.81
C ALA A 281 -13.06 16.26 32.41
N ALA A 282 -13.65 15.08 32.15
CA ALA A 282 -14.41 14.84 30.93
C ALA A 282 -15.63 15.77 30.83
N THR A 283 -16.41 15.93 31.89
CA THR A 283 -17.58 16.82 31.92
C THR A 283 -17.20 18.27 31.67
N THR A 284 -16.14 18.76 32.31
CA THR A 284 -15.61 20.12 32.08
C THR A 284 -15.16 20.30 30.62
N LEU A 285 -14.50 19.29 30.06
CA LEU A 285 -14.04 19.31 28.67
C LEU A 285 -15.20 19.33 27.68
N VAL A 286 -16.25 18.51 27.91
CA VAL A 286 -17.47 18.51 27.08
C VAL A 286 -18.20 19.85 27.17
N GLN A 287 -18.35 20.41 28.38
CA GLN A 287 -18.96 21.72 28.56
C GLN A 287 -18.22 22.81 27.78
N ALA A 288 -16.88 22.83 27.88
CA ALA A 288 -16.03 23.77 27.15
C ALA A 288 -16.11 23.58 25.63
N ALA A 289 -16.16 22.34 25.14
CA ALA A 289 -16.24 22.02 23.71
C ALA A 289 -17.60 22.37 23.10
N LEU A 290 -18.70 22.10 23.81
CA LEU A 290 -20.04 22.43 23.33
C LEU A 290 -20.32 23.94 23.41
N ASN A 291 -19.75 24.64 24.40
CA ASN A 291 -19.93 26.09 24.65
C ASN A 291 -21.38 26.57 24.35
N PRO A 292 -22.37 25.96 25.02
CA PRO A 292 -23.78 26.19 24.72
C PRO A 292 -24.18 27.64 25.00
N HIS A 293 -24.92 28.24 24.09
CA HIS A 293 -25.49 29.56 24.28
C HIS A 293 -26.76 29.72 23.44
N LEU A 294 -27.56 30.73 23.73
CA LEU A 294 -28.71 31.08 22.91
C LEU A 294 -28.31 32.16 21.90
N SER A 295 -28.93 32.09 20.73
CA SER A 295 -28.90 33.15 19.74
C SER A 295 -30.32 33.48 19.31
N GLU A 296 -30.56 34.72 18.90
CA GLU A 296 -31.82 35.11 18.29
C GLU A 296 -31.65 35.29 16.78
N LEU A 297 -32.52 34.67 15.99
CA LEU A 297 -32.57 34.85 14.54
C LEU A 297 -34.03 34.98 14.11
N ASN A 298 -34.37 36.12 13.50
CA ASN A 298 -35.74 36.45 13.07
C ASN A 298 -36.78 36.34 14.20
N GLY A 299 -36.44 36.81 15.41
CA GLY A 299 -37.34 36.78 16.56
C GLY A 299 -37.50 35.41 17.22
N LYS A 300 -36.72 34.40 16.81
CA LYS A 300 -36.76 33.03 17.37
C LYS A 300 -35.44 32.68 18.06
N PRO A 301 -35.46 32.10 19.27
CA PRO A 301 -34.26 31.56 19.89
C PRO A 301 -33.80 30.30 19.18
N TRP A 302 -32.50 30.20 19.05
CA TRP A 302 -31.76 29.03 18.62
C TRP A 302 -30.79 28.64 19.72
N LEU A 303 -30.80 27.37 20.12
CA LEU A 303 -29.71 26.83 20.91
C LEU A 303 -28.54 26.59 19.96
N ILE A 304 -27.39 27.18 20.26
CA ILE A 304 -26.17 26.98 19.50
C ILE A 304 -25.24 26.09 20.34
N LEU A 305 -24.83 24.97 19.74
CA LEU A 305 -23.79 24.09 20.28
C LEU A 305 -22.64 24.05 19.27
N TYR A 306 -21.40 24.24 19.71
CA TYR A 306 -20.26 24.07 18.82
C TYR A 306 -20.02 22.58 18.54
N ASP A 307 -19.99 22.19 17.26
CA ASP A 307 -19.67 20.83 16.78
C ASP A 307 -18.33 20.88 16.05
N ARG A 308 -17.31 20.26 16.63
CA ARG A 308 -15.97 20.08 16.02
C ARG A 308 -15.41 21.38 15.43
N ALA A 309 -15.60 22.47 16.16
CA ALA A 309 -14.76 23.64 15.97
C ALA A 309 -13.29 23.18 16.08
N ASP A 310 -12.40 23.66 15.22
CA ASP A 310 -10.96 23.39 15.34
C ASP A 310 -10.38 24.21 16.50
N VAL A 311 -10.86 23.87 17.70
CA VAL A 311 -10.58 24.50 18.97
C VAL A 311 -10.02 23.43 19.89
N GLU A 312 -9.13 23.86 20.77
CA GLU A 312 -8.40 22.98 21.67
C GLU A 312 -9.29 21.99 22.45
N PRO A 313 -10.48 22.36 22.98
CA PRO A 313 -11.34 21.40 23.68
C PRO A 313 -11.77 20.21 22.83
N TRP A 314 -12.19 20.42 21.59
CA TRP A 314 -12.62 19.34 20.68
C TRP A 314 -11.46 18.42 20.32
N ASN A 315 -10.27 18.98 20.10
CA ASN A 315 -9.06 18.22 19.77
C ASN A 315 -8.59 17.31 20.92
N ARG A 316 -9.06 17.55 22.15
CA ARG A 316 -8.75 16.74 23.35
C ARG A 316 -9.80 15.67 23.65
N ILE A 317 -10.96 15.68 22.99
CA ILE A 317 -12.03 14.70 23.23
C ILE A 317 -11.74 13.43 22.42
N ALA A 318 -11.38 12.37 23.14
CA ALA A 318 -11.13 11.05 22.55
C ALA A 318 -12.34 10.11 22.62
N PHE A 319 -13.44 10.47 23.30
CA PHE A 319 -14.63 9.64 23.51
C PHE A 319 -15.84 10.18 22.75
N GLY A 320 -16.86 9.35 22.54
CA GLY A 320 -18.10 9.76 21.89
C GLY A 320 -18.95 10.67 22.79
N ILE A 321 -19.57 11.68 22.19
CA ILE A 321 -20.55 12.57 22.82
C ILE A 321 -21.82 12.44 22.00
N ALA A 322 -22.90 12.06 22.67
CA ALA A 322 -24.23 12.44 22.31
C ALA A 322 -24.91 12.89 23.60
N ALA A 323 -25.87 13.80 23.50
CA ALA A 323 -26.48 14.38 24.68
C ALA A 323 -27.97 14.60 24.47
N THR A 324 -28.72 14.49 25.56
CA THR A 324 -30.03 15.13 25.69
C THR A 324 -29.85 16.43 26.45
N PHE A 325 -30.72 17.39 26.20
CA PHE A 325 -30.70 18.64 26.94
C PHE A 325 -32.09 19.12 27.31
N GLU A 326 -32.15 19.84 28.42
CA GLU A 326 -33.33 20.50 28.95
C GLU A 326 -33.02 21.98 29.12
N VAL A 327 -33.84 22.84 28.51
CA VAL A 327 -33.85 24.28 28.80
C VAL A 327 -34.80 24.49 29.97
N ARG A 328 -34.29 25.05 31.06
CA ARG A 328 -35.03 25.35 32.28
C ARG A 328 -35.12 26.85 32.53
N SER A 329 -36.29 27.28 32.98
CA SER A 329 -36.51 28.61 33.55
C SER A 329 -36.90 28.39 35.01
N GLN A 330 -36.09 28.88 35.95
CA GLN A 330 -36.20 28.48 37.36
C GLN A 330 -36.12 26.93 37.46
N ASP A 331 -37.06 26.29 38.15
CA ASP A 331 -37.10 24.83 38.32
C ASP A 331 -37.96 24.10 37.29
N ARG A 332 -38.48 24.80 36.26
CA ARG A 332 -39.38 24.22 35.26
C ARG A 332 -38.66 24.00 33.93
N THR A 333 -38.74 22.77 33.40
CA THR A 333 -38.33 22.46 32.03
C THR A 333 -39.31 23.07 31.05
N ILE A 334 -38.79 23.96 30.19
CA ILE A 334 -39.55 24.69 29.18
C ILE A 334 -39.22 24.27 27.75
N GLY A 335 -38.10 23.59 27.55
CA GLY A 335 -37.74 23.00 26.26
C GLY A 335 -36.86 21.76 26.42
N THR A 336 -36.94 20.84 25.47
CA THR A 336 -36.10 19.64 25.43
C THR A 336 -35.57 19.39 24.03
N GLY A 337 -34.47 18.67 23.93
CA GLY A 337 -33.94 18.24 22.65
C GLY A 337 -32.80 17.24 22.79
N TYR A 338 -32.20 16.91 21.66
CA TYR A 338 -31.08 15.99 21.59
C TYR A 338 -30.02 16.52 20.63
N PHE A 339 -28.78 16.13 20.87
CA PHE A 339 -27.63 16.54 20.08
C PHE A 339 -26.72 15.33 19.84
N ILE A 340 -26.42 15.08 18.57
CA ILE A 340 -25.51 14.02 18.16
C ILE A 340 -24.55 14.62 17.12
N PRO A 341 -23.33 15.03 17.53
CA PRO A 341 -22.35 15.56 16.61
C PRO A 341 -22.05 14.55 15.50
N GLN A 342 -21.85 15.01 14.26
CA GLN A 342 -21.64 14.11 13.12
C GLN A 342 -20.20 13.64 13.03
N TRP A 343 -19.83 12.64 13.80
CA TRP A 343 -18.42 12.24 13.94
C TRP A 343 -17.70 11.72 12.69
N THR A 344 -18.42 11.28 11.65
CA THR A 344 -17.85 10.55 10.51
C THR A 344 -17.61 11.41 9.27
N ARG A 345 -18.04 12.68 9.25
CA ARG A 345 -17.96 13.54 8.06
C ARG A 345 -17.43 14.91 8.41
N SER A 346 -16.64 15.52 7.52
CA SER A 346 -16.28 16.94 7.66
C SER A 346 -17.56 17.77 7.69
N VAL A 347 -17.71 18.65 8.68
CA VAL A 347 -18.78 19.63 8.72
C VAL A 347 -18.32 20.91 8.03
N TRP A 348 -19.25 21.56 7.35
CA TRP A 348 -19.00 22.82 6.65
C TRP A 348 -19.14 24.04 7.56
N LYS A 349 -19.70 23.88 8.77
CA LYS A 349 -19.78 24.89 9.84
C LYS A 349 -19.31 24.30 11.17
N HIS A 350 -18.82 25.15 12.07
CA HIS A 350 -18.26 24.75 13.37
C HIS A 350 -19.28 24.72 14.52
N TRP A 351 -20.56 24.94 14.22
CA TRP A 351 -21.66 24.89 15.17
C TRP A 351 -22.85 24.13 14.60
N ASP A 352 -23.71 23.67 15.49
CA ASP A 352 -24.98 23.05 15.18
C ASP A 352 -26.11 23.80 15.88
N GLU A 353 -27.31 23.63 15.33
CA GLU A 353 -28.55 24.27 15.76
C GLU A 353 -29.54 23.15 16.11
N PRO A 354 -29.30 22.40 17.21
CA PRO A 354 -30.18 21.29 17.56
C PRO A 354 -31.61 21.79 17.76
N GLU A 355 -32.57 21.00 17.28
CA GLU A 355 -33.98 21.31 17.42
C GLU A 355 -34.38 21.26 18.90
N VAL A 356 -34.95 22.37 19.38
CA VAL A 356 -35.51 22.48 20.73
C VAL A 356 -37.02 22.41 20.63
N THR A 357 -37.61 21.38 21.23
CA THR A 357 -39.06 21.26 21.39
C THR A 357 -39.48 22.07 22.61
N TRP A 358 -40.10 23.22 22.37
CA TRP A 358 -40.56 24.13 23.43
C TRP A 358 -41.96 23.74 23.90
N SER A 359 -42.17 23.78 25.21
CA SER A 359 -43.49 23.57 25.85
C SER A 359 -44.32 24.86 25.94
N GLU A 360 -43.71 26.01 25.69
CA GLU A 360 -44.33 27.33 25.68
C GLU A 360 -43.73 28.19 24.56
N ASP A 361 -44.23 29.42 24.36
CA ASP A 361 -43.70 30.32 23.33
C ASP A 361 -42.21 30.62 23.60
N PRO A 362 -41.30 30.21 22.69
CA PRO A 362 -39.87 30.42 22.87
C PRO A 362 -39.46 31.90 23.03
N ALA A 363 -40.21 32.83 22.42
CA ALA A 363 -39.94 34.26 22.58
C ALA A 363 -40.32 34.76 23.98
N GLU A 364 -41.33 34.17 24.60
CA GLU A 364 -41.71 34.48 25.98
C GLU A 364 -40.72 33.90 26.98
N ALA A 365 -40.24 32.67 26.74
CA ALA A 365 -39.20 32.04 27.54
C ALA A 365 -37.92 32.90 27.63
N LEU A 366 -37.46 33.48 26.53
CA LEU A 366 -36.31 34.39 26.50
C LEU A 366 -36.50 35.61 27.42
N ARG A 367 -37.73 36.14 27.50
CA ARG A 367 -38.04 37.31 28.34
C ARG A 367 -38.01 36.99 29.84
N ARG A 368 -38.12 35.71 30.23
CA ARG A 368 -38.16 35.26 31.63
C ARG A 368 -36.79 34.91 32.21
N ALA A 369 -35.69 35.28 31.54
CA ALA A 369 -34.32 35.02 31.97
C ALA A 369 -34.10 35.24 33.50
N PRO A 370 -33.25 34.44 34.17
CA PRO A 370 -32.22 33.56 33.59
C PRO A 370 -32.74 32.19 33.14
N LEU A 371 -32.19 31.71 32.02
CA LEU A 371 -32.39 30.35 31.52
C LEU A 371 -31.17 29.50 31.82
N HIS A 372 -31.38 28.22 32.15
CA HIS A 372 -30.33 27.23 32.36
C HIS A 372 -30.47 26.10 31.35
N LEU A 373 -29.35 25.62 30.81
CA LEU A 373 -29.29 24.39 30.03
C LEU A 373 -28.74 23.28 30.92
N VAL A 374 -29.51 22.21 31.08
CA VAL A 374 -29.02 20.97 31.67
C VAL A 374 -28.72 20.00 30.55
N VAL A 375 -27.46 19.55 30.45
CA VAL A 375 -27.00 18.65 29.39
C VAL A 375 -26.60 17.32 30.01
N ARG A 376 -27.13 16.22 29.47
CA ARG A 376 -26.87 14.85 29.96
C ARG A 376 -26.34 13.97 28.85
N GLY A 377 -25.31 13.19 29.14
CA GLY A 377 -24.76 12.23 28.19
C GLY A 377 -25.77 11.14 27.82
N HIS A 378 -25.86 10.82 26.53
CA HIS A 378 -26.78 9.83 25.99
C HIS A 378 -25.99 8.84 25.10
N PRO A 379 -25.48 7.73 25.65
CA PRO A 379 -24.50 6.89 24.96
C PRO A 379 -25.07 6.02 23.82
N GLU A 380 -26.38 5.76 23.81
CA GLU A 380 -27.01 4.84 22.86
C GLU A 380 -26.84 5.26 21.38
N PRO A 381 -27.06 6.54 20.99
CA PRO A 381 -26.74 7.00 19.64
C PRO A 381 -25.28 6.80 19.23
N ILE A 382 -24.33 6.92 20.17
CA ILE A 382 -22.91 6.71 19.91
C ILE A 382 -22.63 5.24 19.63
N LEU A 383 -23.24 4.33 20.38
CA LEU A 383 -23.16 2.90 20.12
C LEU A 383 -23.71 2.57 18.73
N LYS A 384 -24.87 3.11 18.38
CA LYS A 384 -25.48 2.91 17.05
C LYS A 384 -24.59 3.42 15.93
N GLN A 385 -23.99 4.60 16.08
CA GLN A 385 -23.03 5.14 15.10
C GLN A 385 -21.76 4.30 15.01
N TYR A 386 -21.22 3.85 16.14
CA TYR A 386 -20.03 2.99 16.18
C TYR A 386 -20.28 1.66 15.47
N LEU A 387 -21.39 0.98 15.76
CA LEU A 387 -21.75 -0.28 15.11
C LEU A 387 -21.98 -0.12 13.60
N ALA A 388 -22.45 1.05 13.16
CA ALA A 388 -22.60 1.34 11.73
C ALA A 388 -21.24 1.59 11.03
N TRP A 389 -20.27 2.18 11.73
CA TRP A 389 -18.96 2.53 11.15
C TRP A 389 -17.81 2.58 12.20
N PRO A 390 -17.19 1.43 12.53
CA PRO A 390 -16.24 1.32 13.64
C PRO A 390 -14.75 1.57 13.29
N PHE A 391 -14.43 2.05 12.09
CA PHE A 391 -13.05 2.00 11.56
C PHE A 391 -12.20 3.26 11.78
N ASP A 392 -12.84 4.40 12.07
CA ASP A 392 -12.16 5.71 12.08
C ASP A 392 -11.82 6.20 13.49
N LYS A 393 -12.11 5.43 14.54
CA LYS A 393 -11.95 5.89 15.92
C LYS A 393 -11.26 4.89 16.83
N PRO A 394 -10.32 5.36 17.67
CA PRO A 394 -9.58 4.51 18.58
C PRO A 394 -10.32 4.17 19.88
N ALA A 395 -11.31 4.97 20.29
CA ALA A 395 -11.87 4.87 21.65
C ALA A 395 -13.35 4.44 21.67
N VAL A 396 -13.59 3.49 22.56
CA VAL A 396 -14.84 2.75 22.77
C VAL A 396 -15.45 3.26 24.07
N GLU A 397 -15.44 4.58 24.23
CA GLU A 397 -15.94 5.30 25.39
C GLU A 397 -17.05 6.25 24.95
N SER A 398 -18.05 6.44 25.80
CA SER A 398 -19.06 7.47 25.64
C SER A 398 -19.18 8.30 26.89
N TRP A 399 -19.31 9.61 26.71
CA TRP A 399 -19.63 10.51 27.82
C TRP A 399 -21.04 10.25 28.34
N THR A 400 -21.16 10.11 29.66
CA THR A 400 -22.42 9.87 30.38
C THR A 400 -22.59 10.84 31.56
N GLY A 401 -21.79 11.92 31.60
CA GLY A 401 -21.88 12.94 32.65
C GLY A 401 -23.09 13.86 32.49
N GLU A 402 -23.17 14.82 33.40
CA GLU A 402 -24.19 15.87 33.40
C GLU A 402 -23.54 17.20 33.79
N PHE A 403 -23.94 18.29 33.15
CA PHE A 403 -23.59 19.63 33.60
C PHE A 403 -24.77 20.59 33.41
N THR A 404 -24.76 21.68 34.18
CA THR A 404 -25.72 22.77 34.07
C THR A 404 -24.97 24.07 33.80
N VAL A 405 -25.47 24.86 32.87
CA VAL A 405 -24.88 26.15 32.49
C VAL A 405 -25.96 27.18 32.28
N GLN A 406 -25.73 28.40 32.74
CA GLN A 406 -26.62 29.52 32.46
C GLN A 406 -26.47 29.92 31.00
N LEU A 407 -27.58 29.99 30.27
CA LEU A 407 -27.59 30.37 28.86
C LEU A 407 -27.48 31.89 28.73
N GLU A 408 -26.46 32.33 28.01
CA GLU A 408 -26.29 33.72 27.60
C GLU A 408 -26.86 33.91 26.19
N LEU A 409 -27.46 35.08 25.93
CA LEU A 409 -27.83 35.47 24.58
C LEU A 409 -26.62 36.08 23.87
N ARG A 410 -26.20 35.50 22.76
CA ARG A 410 -25.09 35.97 21.93
C ARG A 410 -25.54 36.18 20.47
N PRO A 411 -24.81 36.96 19.67
CA PRO A 411 -25.07 37.05 18.23
C PRO A 411 -24.97 35.68 17.56
N HIS A 412 -25.79 35.45 16.53
CA HIS A 412 -25.76 34.21 15.78
C HIS A 412 -24.42 34.08 15.04
N PRO A 413 -23.69 32.96 15.13
CA PRO A 413 -22.34 32.81 14.54
C PRO A 413 -22.30 32.90 13.01
N GLY A 414 -23.45 32.93 12.34
CA GLY A 414 -23.57 33.11 10.90
C GLY A 414 -23.65 34.56 10.42
N PHE A 415 -23.54 35.56 11.30
CA PHE A 415 -23.68 36.99 10.98
C PHE A 415 -22.47 37.82 11.38
#